data_AF-A0A8S7CVK6-F1
#
_entry.id   AF-A0A8S7CVK6-F1
#
_cell.length_a   1.000
_cell.length_b   1.000
_cell.length_c   1.000
_cell.angle_alpha   90.00
_cell.angle_beta   90.00
_cell.angle_gamma   90.00
#
_symmetry.space_group_name_H-M   'P 1'
#
loop_
_entity.id
_entity.type
_entity.pdbx_description
1 polymer ?
#
loop_
_entity_poly.entity_id
_entity_poly.type
_entity_poly.pdbx_seq_one_letter_code
_entity_poly.pdbx_strand_id
1 'polypeptide(L)'
;LLNGKIKEIFKRMPLKGFEDATPIFNKAKKTLDLINKNQVEKMIDIGSASNYMYVHVAYFLALHELVRDRNVPWVPRFLVIDQPSTPYFSTAGKKTDDFASLDAALNEINSFVEKMRSHGGFQIILLEHIEESYWLDREMTNFSLVDNELRGNYGLIHFK
;
A
#
# COMPACT_ATOMS: atom_id res chain seq x y z
N LEU A 1 7.23 16.54 6.83
CA LEU A 1 7.22 15.20 7.48
C LEU A 1 6.39 14.21 6.66
N LEU A 2 5.07 14.35 6.55
CA LEU A 2 4.23 13.43 5.75
C LEU A 2 4.71 13.31 4.29
N ASN A 3 4.83 14.43 3.57
CA ASN A 3 5.31 14.43 2.17
C ASN A 3 6.67 13.73 2.00
N GLY A 4 7.57 13.88 2.98
CA GLY A 4 8.87 13.22 2.96
C GLY A 4 8.73 11.71 3.06
N LYS A 5 7.89 11.22 3.97
CA LYS A 5 7.60 9.78 4.09
C LYS A 5 6.95 9.21 2.82
N ILE A 6 5.96 9.91 2.25
CA ILE A 6 5.34 9.49 0.98
C ILE A 6 6.39 9.43 -0.14
N LYS A 7 7.27 10.43 -0.22
CA LYS A 7 8.36 10.45 -1.21
C LYS A 7 9.32 9.27 -1.03
N GLU A 8 9.68 8.91 0.20
CA GLU A 8 10.53 7.73 0.44
C GLU A 8 9.86 6.44 0.00
N ILE A 9 8.53 6.33 0.15
CA ILE A 9 7.77 5.17 -0.33
C ILE A 9 7.75 5.12 -1.87
N PHE A 10 7.54 6.24 -2.55
CA PHE A 10 7.55 6.29 -4.02
C PHE A 10 8.89 5.93 -4.66
N LYS A 11 10.02 6.02 -3.95
CA LYS A 11 11.29 5.47 -4.44
C LYS A 11 11.25 3.94 -4.60
N ARG A 12 10.44 3.26 -3.79
CA ARG A 12 10.26 1.79 -3.80
C ARG A 12 9.03 1.39 -4.62
N MET A 13 8.05 2.28 -4.73
CA MET A 13 6.86 2.17 -5.58
C MET A 13 6.83 3.30 -6.63
N PRO A 14 7.64 3.23 -7.69
CA PRO A 14 7.73 4.30 -8.69
C PRO A 14 6.44 4.42 -9.51
N LEU A 15 5.84 5.61 -9.52
CA LEU A 15 4.67 5.92 -10.33
C LEU A 15 5.08 6.02 -11.81
N LYS A 16 4.49 5.17 -12.67
CA LYS A 16 4.80 5.12 -14.10
C LYS A 16 4.43 6.44 -14.77
N GLY A 17 5.41 7.08 -15.42
CA GLY A 17 5.28 8.41 -16.03
C GLY A 17 5.41 9.59 -15.06
N PHE A 18 5.60 9.31 -13.77
CA PHE A 18 5.76 10.30 -12.70
C PHE A 18 6.93 9.94 -11.78
N GLU A 19 7.96 9.30 -12.32
CA GLU A 19 9.11 8.77 -11.58
C GLU A 19 9.88 9.89 -10.85
N ASP A 20 9.94 11.08 -11.45
CA ASP A 20 10.60 12.27 -10.88
C ASP A 20 9.64 13.16 -10.07
N ALA A 21 8.36 12.79 -9.97
CA ALA A 21 7.37 13.64 -9.35
C ALA A 21 7.53 13.70 -7.82
N THR A 22 7.31 14.89 -7.26
CA THR A 22 7.33 15.08 -5.80
C THR A 22 5.90 15.10 -5.25
N PRO A 23 5.53 14.17 -4.34
CA PRO A 23 4.21 14.16 -3.72
C PRO A 23 4.04 15.30 -2.73
N ILE A 24 2.90 15.98 -2.80
CA ILE A 24 2.51 17.03 -1.86
C ILE A 24 1.10 16.79 -1.36
N PHE A 25 0.96 16.59 -0.05
CA PHE A 25 -0.35 16.57 0.58
C PHE A 25 -0.90 17.99 0.71
N ASN A 26 -1.95 18.28 -0.06
CA ASN A 26 -2.66 19.53 -0.04
C ASN A 26 -3.70 19.53 1.08
N LYS A 27 -3.36 20.14 2.22
CA LYS A 27 -4.21 20.14 3.41
C LYS A 27 -5.59 20.77 3.20
N ALA A 28 -5.66 21.84 2.41
CA ALA A 28 -6.91 22.57 2.19
C ALA A 28 -7.88 21.74 1.33
N LYS A 29 -7.37 21.07 0.30
CA LYS A 29 -8.16 20.25 -0.63
C LYS A 29 -8.30 18.79 -0.17
N LYS A 30 -7.48 18.37 0.79
CA LYS A 30 -7.34 16.97 1.23
C LYS A 30 -6.98 16.03 0.08
N THR A 31 -6.14 16.52 -0.84
CA THR A 31 -5.64 15.75 -2.00
C THR A 31 -4.16 15.47 -1.86
N LEU A 32 -3.69 14.40 -2.52
CA LEU A 32 -2.27 14.23 -2.81
C LEU A 32 -2.03 14.71 -4.24
N ASP A 33 -1.30 15.80 -4.37
CA ASP A 33 -0.93 16.37 -5.66
C ASP A 33 0.50 15.89 -6.01
N LEU A 34 0.82 15.73 -7.30
CA LEU A 34 2.17 15.39 -7.76
C LEU A 34 2.79 16.59 -8.46
N ILE A 35 3.95 17.06 -7.99
CA ILE A 35 4.71 18.10 -8.71
C ILE A 35 5.69 17.43 -9.66
N ASN A 36 5.45 17.58 -10.97
CA ASN A 36 6.33 17.09 -12.03
C ASN A 36 6.78 18.27 -12.91
N LYS A 37 8.08 18.47 -13.11
CA LYS A 37 8.63 19.57 -13.94
C LYS A 37 7.99 20.96 -13.68
N ASN A 38 7.77 21.30 -12.41
CA ASN A 38 7.10 22.53 -11.93
C ASN A 38 5.60 22.66 -12.28
N GLN A 39 4.97 21.60 -12.79
CA GLN A 39 3.52 21.51 -12.97
C GLN A 39 2.91 20.67 -11.85
N VAL A 40 1.71 21.06 -11.43
CA VAL A 40 0.91 20.32 -10.45
C VAL A 40 -0.02 19.39 -11.20
N GLU A 41 0.32 18.11 -11.18
CA GLU A 41 -0.50 17.02 -11.72
C GLU A 41 -1.49 16.61 -10.64
N LYS A 42 -2.79 16.70 -10.96
CA LYS A 42 -3.84 16.28 -10.03
C LYS A 42 -3.96 14.77 -10.08
N MET A 43 -4.49 14.19 -9.01
CA MET A 43 -4.74 12.76 -8.94
C MET A 43 -5.54 12.23 -10.15
N ILE A 44 -6.51 13.00 -10.66
CA ILE A 44 -7.33 12.59 -11.83
C ILE A 44 -6.49 12.39 -13.12
N ASP A 45 -5.32 13.02 -13.18
CA ASP A 45 -4.48 13.09 -14.38
C ASP A 45 -3.37 12.02 -14.40
N ILE A 46 -3.25 11.19 -13.35
CA ILE A 46 -2.15 10.20 -13.23
C ILE A 46 -2.37 8.90 -14.02
N GLY A 47 -3.49 8.80 -14.74
CA GLY A 47 -3.69 7.96 -15.93
C GLY A 47 -3.84 6.45 -15.76
N SER A 48 -3.25 5.81 -14.74
CA SER A 48 -3.33 4.35 -14.57
C SER A 48 -3.89 3.93 -13.22
N ALA A 49 -4.71 2.88 -13.19
CA ALA A 49 -5.24 2.29 -11.97
C ALA A 49 -4.13 1.87 -10.98
N SER A 50 -2.98 1.42 -11.51
CA SER A 50 -1.76 1.15 -10.71
C SER A 50 -1.26 2.39 -9.99
N ASN A 51 -1.15 3.54 -10.69
CA ASN A 51 -0.70 4.79 -10.08
C ASN A 51 -1.66 5.25 -8.97
N TYR A 52 -2.98 5.09 -9.15
CA TYR A 52 -3.94 5.37 -8.08
C TYR A 52 -3.72 4.47 -6.86
N MET A 53 -3.56 3.16 -7.07
CA MET A 53 -3.28 2.22 -5.98
C MET A 53 -2.01 2.63 -5.23
N TYR A 54 -0.92 2.92 -5.94
CA TYR A 54 0.35 3.36 -5.36
C TYR A 54 0.19 4.61 -4.50
N VAL A 55 -0.53 5.62 -5.00
CA VAL A 55 -0.83 6.85 -4.26
C VAL A 55 -1.55 6.53 -2.95
N HIS A 56 -2.58 5.69 -2.99
CA HIS A 56 -3.35 5.33 -1.80
C HIS A 56 -2.49 4.56 -0.79
N VAL A 57 -1.79 3.51 -1.21
CA VAL A 57 -0.93 2.72 -0.32
C VAL A 57 0.17 3.60 0.27
N ALA A 58 0.88 4.37 -0.54
CA ALA A 58 1.92 5.26 -0.04
C ALA A 58 1.40 6.29 0.96
N TYR A 59 0.23 6.88 0.69
CA TYR A 59 -0.38 7.83 1.61
C TYR A 59 -0.72 7.19 2.96
N PHE A 60 -1.43 6.06 2.97
CA PHE A 60 -1.86 5.42 4.22
C PHE A 60 -0.69 4.88 5.03
N LEU A 61 0.30 4.24 4.38
CA LEU A 61 1.51 3.77 5.07
C LEU A 61 2.29 4.94 5.67
N ALA A 62 2.53 6.02 4.91
CA ALA A 62 3.22 7.20 5.40
C ALA A 62 2.47 7.91 6.54
N LEU A 63 1.13 7.96 6.45
CA LEU A 63 0.28 8.55 7.48
C LEU A 63 0.37 7.75 8.77
N HIS A 64 0.22 6.42 8.69
CA HIS A 64 0.35 5.57 9.88
C HIS A 64 1.76 5.64 10.45
N GLU A 65 2.81 5.63 9.65
CA GLU A 65 4.17 5.85 10.16
C GLU A 65 4.29 7.18 10.92
N LEU A 66 3.78 8.28 10.36
CA LEU A 66 3.83 9.59 11.02
C LEU A 66 3.04 9.61 12.34
N VAL A 67 1.86 8.99 12.37
CA VAL A 67 1.03 8.84 13.58
C VAL A 67 1.82 8.13 14.67
N ARG A 68 2.62 7.14 14.29
CA ARG A 68 3.40 6.30 15.22
C ARG A 68 4.64 7.02 15.71
N ASP A 69 5.37 7.73 14.84
CA ASP A 69 6.45 8.65 15.24
C ASP A 69 5.99 9.70 16.26
N ARG A 70 4.73 10.12 16.16
CA ARG A 70 4.12 11.13 17.03
C ARG A 70 3.45 10.55 18.27
N ASN A 71 3.52 9.24 18.48
CA ASN A 71 2.90 8.54 19.61
C ASN A 71 1.40 8.87 19.78
N VAL A 72 0.67 9.04 18.68
CA VAL A 72 -0.76 9.36 18.72
C VAL A 72 -1.55 8.11 19.15
N PRO A 73 -2.24 8.13 20.31
CA PRO A 73 -2.78 6.91 20.91
C PRO A 73 -4.15 6.47 20.36
N TRP A 74 -4.92 7.38 19.75
CA TRP A 74 -6.31 7.11 19.33
C TRP A 74 -6.46 6.63 17.88
N VAL A 75 -5.36 6.51 17.13
CA VAL A 75 -5.39 5.96 15.76
C VAL A 75 -5.09 4.46 15.83
N PRO A 76 -5.96 3.60 15.27
CA PRO A 76 -5.75 2.16 15.32
C PRO A 76 -4.46 1.75 14.59
N ARG A 77 -3.88 0.63 15.05
CA ARG A 77 -2.66 0.03 14.48
C ARG A 77 -2.98 -1.06 13.45
N PHE A 78 -3.99 -0.82 12.62
CA PHE A 78 -4.27 -1.69 11.51
C PHE A 78 -4.73 -0.92 10.28
N LEU A 79 -4.55 -1.54 9.12
CA LEU A 79 -5.04 -1.08 7.82
C LEU A 79 -5.67 -2.26 7.08
N VAL A 80 -6.83 -2.03 6.47
CA VAL A 80 -7.47 -3.01 5.57
C VAL A 80 -7.34 -2.50 4.15
N ILE A 81 -6.88 -3.34 3.24
CA ILE A 81 -6.76 -3.04 1.81
C ILE A 81 -7.51 -4.10 1.03
N ASP A 82 -8.50 -3.65 0.26
CA ASP A 82 -9.34 -4.52 -0.55
C ASP A 82 -8.79 -4.61 -1.98
N GLN A 83 -8.41 -5.82 -2.39
CA GLN A 83 -7.93 -6.19 -3.73
C GLN A 83 -6.92 -5.21 -4.35
N PRO A 84 -5.75 -4.97 -3.71
CA PRO A 84 -4.72 -4.12 -4.30
C PRO A 84 -4.17 -4.68 -5.62
N SER A 85 -4.37 -5.96 -5.92
CA SER A 85 -3.96 -6.58 -7.17
C SER A 85 -4.85 -6.27 -8.38
N THR A 86 -6.10 -5.80 -8.18
CA THR A 86 -7.08 -5.58 -9.26
C THR A 86 -6.52 -4.77 -10.45
N PRO A 87 -5.77 -3.66 -10.25
CA PRO A 87 -5.18 -2.91 -11.36
C PRO A 87 -4.21 -3.71 -12.25
N TYR A 88 -3.66 -4.83 -11.75
CA TYR A 88 -2.60 -5.60 -12.38
C TYR A 88 -3.11 -6.87 -13.08
N PHE A 89 -4.33 -7.29 -12.78
CA PHE A 89 -5.01 -8.40 -13.44
C PHE A 89 -5.93 -7.88 -14.56
N SER A 90 -5.76 -8.40 -15.77
CA SER A 90 -6.66 -8.07 -16.88
C SER A 90 -8.04 -8.71 -16.68
N THR A 91 -9.07 -8.19 -17.36
CA THR A 91 -10.44 -8.74 -17.40
C THR A 91 -10.53 -10.21 -17.83
N ALA A 92 -9.45 -10.79 -18.37
CA ALA A 92 -9.35 -12.19 -18.76
C ALA A 92 -8.51 -13.05 -17.78
N GLY A 93 -8.16 -12.53 -16.60
CA GLY A 93 -7.30 -13.22 -15.63
C GLY A 93 -5.85 -13.40 -16.10
N LYS A 94 -5.46 -12.80 -17.23
CA LYS A 94 -4.10 -12.88 -17.76
C LYS A 94 -3.23 -11.83 -17.09
N LYS A 95 -2.01 -12.25 -16.76
CA LYS A 95 -0.95 -11.40 -16.23
C LYS A 95 -0.64 -10.26 -17.20
N THR A 96 -0.59 -9.04 -16.72
CA THR A 96 -0.16 -7.86 -17.50
C THR A 96 1.34 -7.60 -17.28
N ASP A 97 1.94 -6.73 -18.09
CA ASP A 97 3.34 -6.31 -17.89
C ASP A 97 3.57 -5.57 -16.55
N ASP A 98 2.49 -5.19 -15.84
CA ASP A 98 2.56 -4.43 -14.60
C ASP A 98 2.69 -5.33 -13.33
N PHE A 99 3.03 -6.62 -13.46
CA PHE A 99 3.29 -7.49 -12.31
C PHE A 99 4.44 -7.01 -11.41
N ALA A 100 5.46 -6.39 -12.01
CA ALA A 100 6.54 -5.76 -11.23
C ALA A 100 6.00 -4.65 -10.31
N SER A 101 4.88 -4.03 -10.67
CA SER A 101 4.25 -3.01 -9.84
C SER A 101 3.49 -3.62 -8.66
N LEU A 102 2.79 -4.74 -8.87
CA LEU A 102 2.21 -5.51 -7.78
C LEU A 102 3.29 -5.99 -6.79
N ASP A 103 4.42 -6.47 -7.31
CA ASP A 103 5.56 -6.90 -6.48
C ASP A 103 6.11 -5.75 -5.63
N ALA A 104 6.30 -4.57 -6.21
CA ALA A 104 6.74 -3.40 -5.46
C ALA A 104 5.74 -3.00 -4.36
N ALA A 105 4.43 -3.05 -4.64
CA ALA A 105 3.40 -2.76 -3.65
C ALA A 105 3.40 -3.74 -2.47
N LEU A 106 3.41 -5.05 -2.76
CA LEU A 106 3.41 -6.08 -1.72
C LEU A 106 4.72 -6.08 -0.93
N ASN A 107 5.87 -5.84 -1.58
CA ASN A 107 7.15 -5.68 -0.90
C ASN A 107 7.17 -4.46 0.03
N GLU A 108 6.58 -3.35 -0.39
CA GLU A 108 6.47 -2.17 0.47
C GLU A 108 5.58 -2.46 1.70
N ILE A 109 4.45 -3.15 1.50
CA ILE A 109 3.57 -3.57 2.58
C ILE A 109 4.31 -4.52 3.55
N ASN A 110 5.03 -5.51 3.04
CA ASN A 110 5.85 -6.43 3.83
C ASN A 110 6.89 -5.66 4.68
N SER A 111 7.62 -4.75 4.03
CA SER A 111 8.68 -3.95 4.65
C SER A 111 8.12 -2.97 5.69
N PHE A 112 6.93 -2.43 5.45
CA PHE A 112 6.26 -1.55 6.39
C PHE A 112 5.89 -2.29 7.67
N VAL A 113 5.30 -3.48 7.58
CA VAL A 113 4.96 -4.30 8.77
C VAL A 113 6.23 -4.60 9.57
N GLU A 114 7.33 -4.95 8.91
CA GLU A 114 8.62 -5.19 9.57
C GLU A 114 9.13 -3.94 10.29
N LYS A 115 9.19 -2.81 9.59
CA LYS A 115 9.61 -1.51 10.15
C LYS A 115 8.78 -1.14 11.39
N MET A 116 7.49 -1.41 11.35
CA MET A 116 6.54 -1.10 12.42
C MET A 116 6.71 -1.95 13.69
N ARG A 117 7.47 -3.04 13.66
CA ARG A 117 7.82 -3.82 14.87
C ARG A 117 8.49 -2.94 15.93
N SER A 118 9.43 -2.09 15.52
CA SER A 118 10.10 -1.12 16.40
C SER A 118 9.19 -0.01 16.94
N HIS A 119 7.96 0.09 16.44
CA HIS A 119 6.96 1.10 16.80
C HIS A 119 5.75 0.50 17.53
N GLY A 120 5.91 -0.70 18.11
CA GLY A 120 4.88 -1.42 18.86
C GLY A 120 3.92 -2.23 18.00
N GLY A 121 4.33 -2.59 16.78
CA GLY A 121 3.59 -3.44 15.85
C GLY A 121 2.53 -2.71 15.02
N PHE A 122 2.18 -3.31 13.88
CA PHE A 122 1.10 -2.87 13.00
C PHE A 122 0.57 -4.05 12.20
N GLN A 123 -0.74 -4.13 12.00
CA GLN A 123 -1.36 -5.22 11.24
C GLN A 123 -1.92 -4.70 9.91
N ILE A 124 -1.65 -5.38 8.81
CA ILE A 124 -2.30 -5.11 7.53
C ILE A 124 -3.12 -6.35 7.17
N ILE A 125 -4.39 -6.13 6.87
CA ILE A 125 -5.32 -7.16 6.37
C ILE A 125 -5.51 -6.90 4.88
N LEU A 126 -5.06 -7.84 4.05
CA LEU A 126 -5.20 -7.79 2.61
C LEU A 126 -6.31 -8.75 2.18
N LEU A 127 -7.30 -8.24 1.45
CA LEU A 127 -8.27 -9.08 0.75
C LEU A 127 -7.76 -9.28 -0.67
N GLU A 128 -7.47 -10.51 -1.05
CA GLU A 128 -6.75 -10.78 -2.30
C GLU A 128 -7.23 -12.05 -3.01
N HIS A 129 -6.95 -12.10 -4.31
CA HIS A 129 -7.18 -13.27 -5.17
C HIS A 129 -5.88 -13.93 -5.63
N ILE A 130 -4.71 -13.39 -5.26
CA ILE A 130 -3.42 -14.01 -5.54
C ILE A 130 -3.22 -15.25 -4.65
N GLU A 131 -2.63 -16.30 -5.24
CA GLU A 131 -2.35 -17.56 -4.53
C GLU A 131 -1.25 -17.38 -3.47
N GLU A 132 -1.27 -18.21 -2.43
CA GLU A 132 -0.28 -18.19 -1.35
C GLU A 132 1.16 -18.35 -1.83
N SER A 133 1.35 -19.18 -2.86
CA SER A 133 2.63 -19.35 -3.55
C SER A 133 3.26 -18.02 -3.98
N TYR A 134 2.44 -17.02 -4.31
CA TYR A 134 2.91 -15.74 -4.83
C TYR A 134 3.88 -15.03 -3.89
N TRP A 135 3.55 -14.96 -2.60
CA TRP A 135 4.35 -14.26 -1.58
C TRP A 135 5.39 -15.17 -0.92
N LEU A 136 5.15 -16.49 -0.90
CA LEU A 136 6.14 -17.47 -0.44
C LEU A 136 7.36 -17.50 -1.37
N ASP A 137 7.14 -17.58 -2.69
CA ASP A 137 8.21 -17.61 -3.70
C ASP A 137 9.05 -16.32 -3.73
N ARG A 138 8.55 -15.25 -3.12
CA ARG A 138 9.20 -13.93 -3.03
C ARG A 138 9.74 -13.61 -1.64
N GLU A 139 9.74 -14.59 -0.73
CA GLU A 139 10.26 -14.45 0.63
C GLU A 139 9.62 -13.30 1.43
N MET A 140 8.34 -13.00 1.18
CA MET A 140 7.58 -11.98 1.93
C MET A 140 7.13 -12.55 3.29
N THR A 141 8.04 -12.52 4.27
CA THR A 141 7.89 -13.22 5.56
C THR A 141 6.80 -12.70 6.50
N ASN A 142 6.24 -11.50 6.27
CA ASN A 142 5.15 -10.96 7.09
C ASN A 142 3.76 -11.25 6.53
N PHE A 143 3.66 -12.01 5.43
CA PHE A 143 2.39 -12.47 4.89
C PHE A 143 2.01 -13.82 5.50
N SER A 144 0.72 -14.00 5.76
CA SER A 144 0.17 -15.26 6.24
C SER A 144 -1.19 -15.47 5.60
N LEU A 145 -1.41 -16.65 5.01
CA LEU A 145 -2.72 -16.99 4.47
C LEU A 145 -3.70 -17.12 5.63
N VAL A 146 -4.86 -16.49 5.45
CA VAL A 146 -5.99 -16.56 6.36
C VAL A 146 -7.21 -16.88 5.51
N ASP A 147 -7.69 -18.13 5.57
CA ASP A 147 -8.87 -18.56 4.81
C ASP A 147 -9.78 -19.44 5.67
N ASN A 148 -9.28 -20.62 6.04
CA ASN A 148 -10.05 -21.59 6.83
C ASN A 148 -10.51 -21.02 8.18
N GLU A 149 -9.69 -20.16 8.78
CA GLU A 149 -9.98 -19.49 10.05
C GLU A 149 -11.11 -18.45 9.96
N LEU A 150 -11.41 -17.93 8.76
CA LEU A 150 -12.55 -17.03 8.54
C LEU A 150 -13.85 -17.81 8.25
N ARG A 151 -13.76 -19.07 7.85
CA ARG A 151 -14.92 -19.86 7.39
C ARG A 151 -15.56 -20.77 8.45
N GLY A 152 -14.95 -21.01 9.62
CA GLY A 152 -15.58 -21.83 10.68
C GLY A 152 -15.22 -21.47 12.14
N ASN A 153 -16.13 -21.33 13.11
CA ASN A 153 -17.59 -21.27 13.08
C ASN A 153 -18.04 -19.83 13.39
N TYR A 154 -18.27 -19.08 12.31
CA TYR A 154 -19.11 -17.87 12.20
C TYR A 154 -18.58 -16.52 12.73
N GLY A 155 -17.25 -16.39 12.88
CA GLY A 155 -16.45 -15.15 12.80
C GLY A 155 -16.92 -13.82 13.43
N LEU A 156 -16.04 -13.21 14.24
CA LEU A 156 -15.90 -11.75 14.44
C LEU A 156 -14.40 -11.34 14.52
N ILE A 157 -13.54 -12.16 13.88
CA ILE A 157 -12.05 -12.30 13.86
C ILE A 157 -11.45 -13.06 15.06
N HIS A 158 -10.79 -14.23 14.83
CA HIS A 158 -9.95 -14.91 15.82
C HIS A 158 -8.75 -15.65 15.21
N PHE A 159 -7.53 -15.21 15.55
CA PHE A 159 -6.26 -15.90 15.34
C PHE A 159 -5.50 -15.80 16.67
N LYS A 160 -5.14 -16.96 17.26
CA LYS A 160 -4.66 -17.18 18.66
C LYS A 160 -4.69 -15.97 19.62
#